data_AF-A0A950SB87-F1
#
_entry.id   AF-A0A950SB87-F1
#
_cell.length_a   1.000
_cell.length_b   1.000
_cell.length_c   1.000
_cell.angle_alpha   90.00
_cell.angle_beta   90.00
_cell.angle_gamma   90.00
#
_symmetry.space_group_name_H-M   'P 1'
#
loop_
_entity.id
_entity.type
_entity.pdbx_description
1 polymer ?
#
loop_
_entity_poly.entity_id
_entity_poly.type
_entity_poly.pdbx_seq_one_letter_code
_entity_poly.pdbx_strand_id
1 'polypeptide(L)'
;MGIALWMTCAASVFFAIRLVRFGRPEGWIRELFTVVIGALVLGGVGTALDFGGWNELDWRAGLFVLFGCVALAGVLRICLPPRHRGSA
;
A
#
# COMPACT_ATOMS: atom_id res chain seq x y z
N MET A 1 -1.55 17.05 -8.14
CA MET A 1 -2.70 16.51 -7.38
C MET A 1 -2.74 14.98 -7.44
N GLY A 2 -2.30 14.33 -8.51
CA GLY A 2 -2.17 12.86 -8.60
C GLY A 2 -1.35 12.21 -7.48
N ILE A 3 -0.19 12.78 -7.12
CA ILE A 3 0.60 12.24 -5.99
C ILE A 3 -0.17 12.24 -4.66
N ALA A 4 -1.01 13.26 -4.43
CA ALA A 4 -1.84 13.32 -3.23
C ALA A 4 -2.91 12.21 -3.23
N LEU A 5 -3.46 11.88 -4.40
CA LEU A 5 -4.38 10.76 -4.56
C LEU A 5 -3.67 9.43 -4.25
N TRP A 6 -2.47 9.20 -4.79
CA TRP A 6 -1.70 7.99 -4.52
C TRP A 6 -1.40 7.82 -3.03
N MET A 7 -0.99 8.91 -2.37
CA MET A 7 -0.72 8.92 -0.93
C MET A 7 -1.99 8.72 -0.09
N THR A 8 -3.12 9.25 -0.54
CA THR A 8 -4.42 9.05 0.12
C THR A 8 -4.86 7.59 0.01
N CYS A 9 -4.70 6.96 -1.17
CA CYS A 9 -4.93 5.53 -1.36
C CYS A 9 -4.02 4.69 -0.45
N ALA A 10 -2.73 5.01 -0.39
CA ALA A 10 -1.77 4.34 0.49
C ALA A 10 -2.18 4.42 1.97
N ALA A 11 -2.58 5.61 2.42
CA ALA A 11 -3.04 5.84 3.78
C ALA A 11 -4.32 5.04 4.06
N SER A 12 -5.33 5.11 3.19
CA SER A 12 -6.58 4.35 3.33
C SER A 12 -6.33 2.85 3.44
N VAL A 13 -5.44 2.31 2.59
CA VAL A 13 -5.06 0.90 2.61
C VAL A 13 -4.36 0.55 3.91
N PHE A 14 -3.36 1.33 4.33
CA PHE A 14 -2.67 1.13 5.62
C PHE A 14 -3.64 1.10 6.81
N PHE A 15 -4.57 2.06 6.88
CA PHE A 15 -5.58 2.09 7.95
C PHE A 15 -6.54 0.89 7.88
N ALA A 16 -7.05 0.55 6.70
CA ALA A 16 -7.94 -0.60 6.51
C ALA A 16 -7.26 -1.90 6.94
N ILE A 17 -6.00 -2.11 6.54
CA ILE A 17 -5.20 -3.27 6.89
C ILE A 17 -4.92 -3.30 8.40
N ARG A 18 -4.71 -2.15 9.04
CA ARG A 18 -4.53 -2.09 10.51
C ARG A 18 -5.77 -2.50 11.29
N LEU A 19 -6.98 -2.36 10.72
CA LEU A 19 -8.21 -2.88 11.31
C LEU A 19 -8.32 -4.41 11.19
N VAL A 20 -7.74 -4.99 10.14
CA VAL A 20 -7.72 -6.45 9.93
C VAL A 20 -6.62 -7.09 10.78
N ARG A 21 -7.01 -7.82 11.83
CA ARG A 21 -6.08 -8.49 12.78
C ARG A 21 -5.39 -9.74 12.23
N PHE A 22 -5.90 -10.33 11.15
CA PHE A 22 -5.39 -11.59 10.61
C PHE A 22 -3.99 -11.44 10.00
N GLY A 23 -3.03 -12.26 10.45
CA GLY A 23 -1.68 -12.32 9.90
C GLY A 23 -0.85 -11.04 10.07
N ARG A 24 -1.16 -10.22 11.07
CA ARG A 24 -0.53 -8.91 11.25
C ARG A 24 0.95 -9.06 11.69
N PRO A 25 1.93 -8.58 10.89
CA PRO A 25 3.33 -8.54 11.29
C PRO A 25 3.54 -7.58 12.48
N GLU A 26 4.51 -7.87 13.34
CA GLU A 26 4.81 -7.07 14.54
C GLU A 26 5.25 -5.63 14.20
N GLY A 27 5.85 -5.41 13.02
CA GLY A 27 6.45 -4.14 12.61
C GLY A 27 5.52 -3.25 11.79
N TRP A 28 4.71 -2.42 12.45
CA TRP A 28 3.82 -1.44 11.78
C TRP A 28 4.58 -0.46 10.87
N ILE A 29 5.84 -0.13 11.21
CA ILE A 29 6.71 0.74 10.40
C ILE A 29 7.00 0.09 9.05
N ARG A 30 7.25 -1.23 9.02
CA ARG A 30 7.51 -1.96 7.77
C ARG A 30 6.27 -1.97 6.90
N GLU A 31 5.08 -2.23 7.47
CA GLU A 31 3.81 -2.15 6.73
C GLU A 31 3.60 -0.78 6.11
N LEU A 32 3.77 0.30 6.90
CA LEU A 32 3.62 1.67 6.43
C LEU A 32 4.59 1.96 5.28
N PHE A 33 5.87 1.63 5.47
CA PHE A 33 6.91 1.88 4.47
C PHE A 33 6.65 1.11 3.18
N THR A 34 6.24 -0.16 3.28
CA THR A 34 5.89 -0.98 2.11
C THR A 34 4.70 -0.41 1.34
N VAL A 35 3.64 0.03 2.03
CA VAL A 35 2.44 0.57 1.37
C VAL A 35 2.74 1.93 0.73
N VAL A 36 3.53 2.80 1.38
CA VAL A 36 3.93 4.10 0.84
C VAL A 36 4.86 3.96 -0.36
N ILE A 37 5.91 3.14 -0.27
CA ILE A 37 6.80 2.88 -1.40
C ILE A 37 6.03 2.20 -2.54
N GLY A 38 5.18 1.23 -2.20
CA GLY A 38 4.31 0.55 -3.16
C GLY A 38 3.44 1.54 -3.92
N ALA A 39 2.83 2.50 -3.23
CA ALA A 39 2.00 3.52 -3.87
C ALA A 39 2.80 4.45 -4.79
N LEU A 40 4.02 4.85 -4.40
CA LEU A 40 4.89 5.67 -5.26
C LEU A 40 5.32 4.91 -6.52
N VAL A 41 5.71 3.63 -6.36
CA VAL A 41 6.09 2.77 -7.50
C VAL A 41 4.90 2.54 -8.41
N LEU A 42 3.74 2.15 -7.87
CA LEU A 42 2.53 1.90 -8.65
C LEU A 42 1.98 3.18 -9.29
N GLY A 43 2.04 4.32 -8.60
CA GLY A 43 1.65 5.61 -9.15
C GLY A 43 2.57 6.06 -10.28
N GLY A 44 3.88 5.85 -10.13
CA GLY A 44 4.87 6.07 -11.19
C GLY A 44 4.66 5.15 -12.39
N VAL A 45 4.38 3.86 -12.16
CA VAL A 45 4.01 2.90 -13.22
C VAL A 45 2.70 3.33 -13.89
N GLY A 46 1.70 3.74 -13.12
CA GLY A 46 0.43 4.26 -13.63
C GLY A 46 0.65 5.48 -14.54
N THR A 47 1.53 6.39 -14.13
CA THR A 47 1.93 7.56 -14.94
C THR A 47 2.60 7.12 -16.24
N ALA A 48 3.48 6.13 -16.20
CA ALA A 48 4.14 5.59 -17.40
C ALA A 48 3.17 4.87 -18.35
N LEU A 49 2.07 4.32 -17.81
CA LEU A 49 0.98 3.68 -18.57
C LEU A 49 -0.10 4.67 -19.03
N ASP A 50 0.16 5.97 -18.91
CA ASP A 50 -0.75 7.05 -19.31
C ASP A 50 -2.07 7.09 -18.51
N PHE A 51 -2.08 6.54 -17.30
CA PHE A 51 -3.14 6.74 -16.32
C PHE A 51 -2.91 8.03 -15.53
N GLY A 52 -2.96 9.18 -16.20
CA GLY A 52 -2.84 10.51 -15.58
C GLY A 52 -1.47 10.83 -14.97
N GLY A 53 -1.06 12.10 -15.06
CA GLY A 53 0.23 12.56 -14.56
C GLY A 53 0.31 12.80 -13.05
N TRP A 54 1.53 13.12 -12.58
CA TRP A 54 1.82 13.57 -11.21
C TRP A 54 0.90 14.71 -10.72
N ASN A 55 0.50 15.59 -11.66
CA ASN A 55 -0.33 16.75 -11.36
C ASN A 55 -1.82 16.54 -11.67
N GLU A 56 -2.17 15.60 -12.52
CA GLU A 56 -3.56 15.34 -12.92
C GLU A 56 -4.24 14.39 -11.94
N LEU A 57 -5.54 14.60 -11.76
CA LEU A 57 -6.36 13.73 -10.92
C LEU A 57 -7.09 12.73 -11.81
N ASP A 58 -6.58 11.50 -11.91
CA ASP A 58 -7.24 10.40 -12.59
C ASP A 58 -7.68 9.32 -11.59
N TRP A 59 -8.96 9.01 -11.57
CA TRP A 59 -9.55 7.98 -10.70
C TRP A 59 -9.06 6.58 -11.06
N ARG A 60 -8.71 6.31 -12.33
CA ARG A 60 -8.17 5.01 -12.79
C ARG A 60 -6.82 4.75 -12.14
N ALA A 61 -5.97 5.77 -12.08
CA ALA A 61 -4.69 5.73 -11.38
C ALA A 61 -4.90 5.48 -9.88
N GLY A 62 -5.88 6.16 -9.28
CA GLY A 62 -6.26 5.96 -7.88
C GLY A 62 -6.67 4.51 -7.59
N LEU A 63 -7.54 3.91 -8.41
CA LEU A 63 -7.94 2.51 -8.24
C LEU A 63 -6.78 1.55 -8.44
N PHE A 64 -5.95 1.77 -9.47
CA PHE A 64 -4.77 0.95 -9.73
C PHE A 64 -3.83 0.93 -8.51
N VAL A 65 -3.51 2.10 -7.97
CA VAL A 65 -2.66 2.23 -6.77
C VAL A 65 -3.34 1.61 -5.56
N LEU A 66 -4.64 1.85 -5.35
CA LEU A 66 -5.40 1.30 -4.22
C LEU A 66 -5.35 -0.23 -4.20
N PHE A 67 -5.74 -0.88 -5.30
CA PHE A 67 -5.78 -2.34 -5.38
C PHE A 67 -4.37 -2.95 -5.36
N GLY A 68 -3.40 -2.31 -6.01
CA GLY A 68 -2.01 -2.77 -5.97
C GLY A 68 -1.41 -2.70 -4.57
N CYS A 69 -1.70 -1.65 -3.79
CA CYS A 69 -1.29 -1.54 -2.39
C CYS A 69 -1.96 -2.61 -1.50
N VAL A 70 -3.24 -2.92 -1.73
CA VAL A 70 -3.94 -4.02 -1.01
C VAL A 70 -3.26 -5.35 -1.30
N ALA A 71 -2.96 -5.64 -2.57
CA ALA A 71 -2.26 -6.86 -2.98
C ALA A 71 -0.87 -6.94 -2.35
N LEU A 72 -0.08 -5.86 -2.40
CA LEU A 72 1.25 -5.80 -1.78
C LEU A 72 1.21 -6.08 -0.28
N ALA A 73 0.25 -5.51 0.44
CA ALA A 73 0.12 -5.78 1.85
C ALA A 73 -0.34 -7.20 2.16
N GLY A 74 -1.23 -7.78 1.34
CA GLY A 74 -1.60 -9.19 1.44
C GLY A 74 -0.38 -10.10 1.28
N VAL A 75 0.45 -9.85 0.26
CA VAL A 75 1.72 -10.56 0.03
C VAL A 75 2.65 -10.40 1.22
N LEU A 76 2.81 -9.19 1.75
CA LEU A 76 3.66 -8.92 2.91
C LEU A 76 3.25 -9.76 4.13
N ARG A 77 1.94 -9.89 4.39
CA ARG A 77 1.41 -10.70 5.50
C ARG A 77 1.63 -12.20 5.33
N ILE A 78 1.58 -12.69 4.09
CA ILE A 78 1.84 -14.10 3.79
C ILE A 78 3.34 -14.40 3.90
N CYS A 79 4.18 -13.52 3.36
CA CYS A 79 5.64 -13.74 3.32
C CYS A 79 6.35 -13.44 4.65
N LEU A 80 5.79 -12.57 5.49
CA LEU A 80 6.33 -12.21 6.80
C LEU A 80 5.35 -12.60 7.92
N PRO A 81 5.24 -13.90 8.24
CA PRO A 81 4.37 -14.34 9.32
C PRO A 81 4.75 -13.67 10.64
N PRO A 82 3.78 -13.49 11.56
CA PRO A 82 4.05 -12.92 12.87
C PRO A 82 5.16 -13.69 13.55
N ARG A 83 6.18 -12.97 14.04
CA ARG A 83 7.25 -13.56 14.82
C ARG A 83 6.61 -14.11 16.10
N HIS A 84 6.51 -15.42 16.24
CA HIS A 84 6.19 -16.01 17.53
C HIS A 84 7.30 -15.60 18.49
N ARG A 85 7.05 -14.63 19.38
CA ARG A 85 7.85 -14.46 20.58
C ARG A 85 7.69 -15.76 21.37
N GLY A 86 8.67 -16.64 21.26
CA GLY A 86 8.78 -17.82 22.09
C GLY A 86 8.73 -17.40 23.56
N SER A 87 7.82 -18.04 24.29
CA SER A 87 7.71 -18.00 25.74
C SER A 87 9.08 -18.32 26.34
N ALA A 88 9.65 -17.37 27.07
CA ALA A 88 10.74 -17.59 28.01
C ALA A 88 10.16 -17.48 29.42
#